data_AF-A0A9E4BP84-F1
#
_entry.id   AF-A0A9E4BP84-F1
#
_cell.length_a   1.000
_cell.length_b   1.000
_cell.length_c   1.000
_cell.angle_alpha   90.00
_cell.angle_beta   90.00
_cell.angle_gamma   90.00
#
_symmetry.space_group_name_H-M   'P 1'
#
loop_
_entity.id
_entity.type
_entity.pdbx_description
1 polymer ?
#
loop_
_entity_poly.entity_id
_entity_poly.type
_entity_poly.pdbx_seq_one_letter_code
_entity_poly.pdbx_strand_id
1 'polypeptide(L)'
;MARPSFRSVLMILTTVALAASVFGVVLNGYSKDLDVLLGSQPANLAATGLPPVLLRVADSLSTADLARLLAEQLARPGSANPSGWLRRTCYPFLITLKYEKESLLALFFNQTPFPFPRRSPVLGFEDAARAYFGVPPDRLTAGEAILLFQIARFPDAPLPVSDPEGSLELRNRLLLDLLNDKLITPAQHRTESARPLILSGSHPAVW
;
A
#
# COMPACT_ATOMS: atom_id res chain seq x y z
N MET A 1 -9.66 -47.96 24.66
CA MET A 1 -8.87 -46.80 24.18
C MET A 1 -7.68 -47.33 23.40
N ALA A 2 -7.67 -47.17 22.06
CA ALA A 2 -6.57 -47.64 21.21
C ALA A 2 -5.37 -46.69 21.34
N ARG A 3 -4.17 -47.24 21.63
CA ARG A 3 -2.94 -46.45 21.68
C ARG A 3 -2.53 -46.06 20.27
N PRO A 4 -2.20 -44.78 20.01
CA PRO A 4 -1.78 -44.34 18.68
C PRO A 4 -0.49 -45.06 18.27
N SER A 5 -0.39 -45.43 16.99
CA SER A 5 0.80 -46.12 16.47
C SER A 5 2.03 -45.20 16.53
N PHE A 6 3.23 -45.78 16.70
CA PHE A 6 4.49 -45.03 16.74
C PHE A 6 4.68 -44.12 15.52
N ARG A 7 4.24 -44.56 14.33
CA ARG A 7 4.25 -43.77 13.10
C ARG A 7 3.32 -42.56 13.16
N SER A 8 2.14 -42.69 13.77
CA SER A 8 1.20 -41.59 13.95
C SER A 8 1.75 -40.53 14.91
N VAL A 9 2.41 -40.95 15.99
CA VAL A 9 3.04 -40.04 16.94
C VAL A 9 4.24 -39.32 16.31
N LEU A 10 5.08 -40.04 15.56
CA LEU A 10 6.22 -39.46 14.86
C LEU A 10 5.79 -38.45 13.78
N MET A 11 4.73 -38.76 13.04
CA MET A 11 4.14 -37.85 12.06
C MET A 11 3.59 -36.59 12.73
N ILE A 12 2.86 -36.70 13.85
CA ILE A 12 2.36 -35.52 14.57
C ILE A 12 3.53 -34.64 15.07
N LEU A 13 4.57 -35.25 15.63
CA LEU A 13 5.75 -34.54 16.12
C LEU A 13 6.50 -33.80 14.99
N THR A 14 6.63 -34.43 13.81
CA THR A 14 7.27 -33.76 12.66
C THR A 14 6.41 -32.63 12.10
N THR A 15 5.08 -32.78 12.05
CA THR A 15 4.18 -31.69 11.62
C THR A 15 4.24 -30.51 12.60
N VAL A 16 4.26 -30.78 13.91
CA VAL A 16 4.36 -29.73 14.94
C VAL A 16 5.73 -29.04 14.89
N ALA A 17 6.82 -29.79 14.68
CA ALA A 17 8.15 -29.21 14.55
C ALA A 17 8.30 -28.36 13.28
N LEU A 18 7.71 -28.79 12.16
CA LEU A 18 7.65 -28.02 10.92
C LEU A 18 6.83 -26.74 11.12
N ALA A 19 5.67 -26.85 11.77
CA ALA A 19 4.83 -25.70 12.10
C ALA A 19 5.56 -24.71 13.01
N ALA A 20 6.30 -25.18 14.03
CA ALA A 20 7.09 -24.35 14.92
C ALA A 20 8.27 -23.65 14.20
N SER A 21 8.95 -24.35 13.27
CA SER A 21 10.01 -23.73 12.45
C SER A 21 9.45 -22.68 11.49
N VAL A 22 8.32 -22.98 10.84
CA VAL A 22 7.61 -22.01 9.99
C VAL A 22 7.17 -20.81 10.82
N PHE A 23 6.61 -21.04 12.01
CA PHE A 23 6.17 -20.01 12.93
C PHE A 23 7.35 -19.14 13.41
N GLY A 24 8.49 -19.75 13.74
CA GLY A 24 9.71 -19.03 14.15
C GLY A 24 10.30 -18.19 13.02
N VAL A 25 10.37 -18.70 11.80
CA VAL A 25 10.85 -17.94 10.62
C VAL A 25 9.89 -16.80 10.29
N VAL A 26 8.59 -17.04 10.37
CA VAL A 26 7.55 -16.03 10.10
C VAL A 26 7.57 -14.95 11.17
N LEU A 27 7.56 -15.29 12.46
CA LEU A 27 7.51 -14.32 13.55
C LEU A 27 8.82 -13.57 13.78
N ASN A 28 9.99 -14.21 13.61
CA ASN A 28 11.28 -13.52 13.75
C ASN A 28 11.56 -12.61 12.53
N GLY A 29 11.12 -13.03 11.34
CA GLY A 29 11.08 -12.14 10.18
C GLY A 29 10.10 -10.99 10.39
N TYR A 30 8.92 -11.30 10.92
CA TYR A 30 7.86 -10.33 11.19
C TYR A 30 8.30 -9.29 12.20
N SER A 31 8.92 -9.69 13.31
CA SER A 31 9.37 -8.74 14.34
C SER A 31 10.41 -7.78 13.77
N LYS A 32 11.40 -8.25 13.00
CA LYS A 32 12.39 -7.36 12.39
C LYS A 32 11.81 -6.43 11.33
N ASP A 33 10.93 -6.94 10.48
CA ASP A 33 10.28 -6.11 9.45
C ASP A 33 9.35 -5.07 10.11
N LEU A 34 8.58 -5.47 11.13
CA LEU A 34 7.78 -4.55 11.93
C LEU A 34 8.63 -3.57 12.72
N ASP A 35 9.74 -3.98 13.32
CA ASP A 35 10.59 -3.08 14.10
C ASP A 35 11.29 -2.07 13.18
N VAL A 36 11.60 -2.44 11.94
CA VAL A 36 12.10 -1.51 10.92
C VAL A 36 10.99 -0.55 10.49
N LEU A 37 9.78 -1.04 10.21
CA LEU A 37 8.66 -0.17 9.86
C LEU A 37 8.26 0.71 11.04
N LEU A 38 7.93 0.15 12.19
CA LEU A 38 7.37 0.85 13.35
C LEU A 38 8.43 1.58 14.18
N GLY A 39 9.69 1.14 14.15
CA GLY A 39 10.80 1.82 14.82
C GLY A 39 11.17 3.13 14.12
N SER A 40 10.91 3.23 12.81
CA SER A 40 10.74 4.51 12.15
C SER A 40 9.31 5.00 12.32
N GLN A 41 8.98 5.64 13.46
CA GLN A 41 7.82 6.53 13.49
C GLN A 41 8.23 7.86 12.84
N PRO A 42 8.01 8.15 11.54
CA PRO A 42 8.12 9.52 11.09
C PRO A 42 6.89 10.27 11.60
N ALA A 43 7.15 11.34 12.33
CA ALA A 43 6.19 12.24 12.94
C ALA A 43 5.35 13.08 11.93
N ASN A 44 5.27 12.73 10.65
CA ASN A 44 4.93 13.72 9.62
C ASN A 44 3.56 13.62 8.93
N LEU A 45 2.78 12.55 9.10
CA LEU A 45 1.35 12.58 8.70
C LEU A 45 0.47 12.06 9.83
N ALA A 46 -0.07 12.99 10.61
CA ALA A 46 -1.36 12.76 11.24
C ALA A 46 -2.41 12.65 10.10
N ALA A 47 -3.43 11.80 10.26
CA ALA A 47 -4.49 11.62 9.27
C ALA A 47 -5.16 12.94 8.79
N THR A 48 -4.95 14.03 9.54
CA THR A 48 -5.34 15.40 9.25
C THR A 48 -4.74 16.01 7.98
N GLY A 49 -3.63 15.48 7.44
CA GLY A 49 -2.98 16.00 6.23
C GLY A 49 -3.43 15.36 4.91
N LEU A 50 -4.34 14.37 4.96
CA LEU A 50 -4.76 13.63 3.77
C LEU A 50 -5.88 14.33 2.99
N PRO A 51 -5.89 14.23 1.65
CA PRO A 51 -7.01 14.67 0.82
C PRO A 51 -8.34 14.07 1.30
N PRO A 52 -9.46 14.83 1.31
CA PRO A 52 -10.77 14.31 1.73
C PRO A 52 -11.23 13.09 0.93
N VAL A 53 -10.85 12.98 -0.34
CA VAL A 53 -11.18 11.81 -1.16
C VAL A 53 -10.48 10.55 -0.65
N LEU A 54 -9.22 10.66 -0.18
CA LEU A 54 -8.47 9.52 0.33
C LEU A 54 -8.97 9.09 1.70
N LEU A 55 -9.47 10.02 2.51
CA LEU A 55 -10.16 9.65 3.75
C LEU A 55 -11.41 8.81 3.46
N ARG A 56 -12.22 9.19 2.47
CA ARG A 56 -13.40 8.39 2.07
C ARG A 56 -13.02 7.02 1.50
N VAL A 57 -11.95 6.95 0.71
CA VAL A 57 -11.42 5.69 0.18
C VAL A 57 -10.83 4.83 1.31
N ALA A 58 -10.14 5.44 2.26
CA ALA A 58 -9.64 4.75 3.46
C ALA A 58 -10.80 4.22 4.31
N ASP A 59 -11.88 4.98 4.44
CA ASP A 59 -13.09 4.58 5.13
C ASP A 59 -13.77 3.39 4.45
N SER A 60 -13.81 3.38 3.11
CA SER A 60 -14.36 2.26 2.34
C SER A 60 -13.49 1.00 2.37
N LEU A 61 -12.18 1.13 2.64
CA LEU A 61 -11.28 -0.01 2.77
C LEU A 61 -11.42 -0.69 4.14
N SER A 62 -11.45 -2.02 4.15
CA SER A 62 -11.44 -2.77 5.39
C SER A 62 -10.04 -2.78 6.02
N THR A 63 -9.95 -3.01 7.33
CA THR A 63 -8.66 -3.19 8.03
C THR A 63 -7.84 -4.32 7.42
N ALA A 64 -8.50 -5.37 6.92
CA ALA A 64 -7.86 -6.49 6.23
C ALA A 64 -7.23 -6.06 4.89
N ASP A 65 -7.89 -5.17 4.14
CA ASP A 65 -7.35 -4.66 2.87
C ASP A 65 -6.11 -3.80 3.12
N LEU A 66 -6.14 -2.90 4.10
CA LEU A 66 -4.98 -2.09 4.48
C LEU A 66 -3.82 -2.97 4.97
N ALA A 67 -4.11 -3.96 5.79
CA ALA A 67 -3.11 -4.91 6.26
C ALA A 67 -2.51 -5.74 5.11
N ARG A 68 -3.32 -6.07 4.09
CA ARG A 68 -2.83 -6.76 2.88
C ARG A 68 -1.94 -5.87 2.03
N LEU A 69 -2.29 -4.60 1.86
CA LEU A 69 -1.46 -3.64 1.15
C LEU A 69 -0.11 -3.46 1.84
N LEU A 70 -0.12 -3.28 3.16
CA LEU A 70 1.12 -3.21 3.95
C LEU A 70 1.94 -4.50 3.90
N ALA A 71 1.28 -5.66 3.97
CA ALA A 71 1.95 -6.95 3.85
C ALA A 71 2.60 -7.14 2.47
N GLU A 72 1.96 -6.67 1.39
CA GLU A 72 2.54 -6.75 0.05
C GLU A 72 3.77 -5.84 -0.09
N GLN A 73 3.70 -4.63 0.48
CA GLN A 73 4.85 -3.71 0.55
C GLN A 73 6.01 -4.31 1.35
N LEU A 74 5.70 -4.92 2.49
CA LEU A 74 6.66 -5.61 3.35
C LEU A 74 7.32 -6.83 2.69
N ALA A 75 6.57 -7.52 1.83
CA ALA A 75 6.99 -8.80 1.28
C ALA A 75 8.18 -8.71 0.29
N ARG A 76 8.70 -7.50 -0.01
CA ARG A 76 9.83 -7.16 -0.91
C ARG A 76 9.89 -8.01 -2.20
N PRO A 77 9.66 -7.44 -3.39
CA PRO A 77 9.82 -8.20 -4.64
C PRO A 77 11.26 -8.70 -4.77
N GLY A 78 11.45 -10.03 -4.93
CA GLY A 78 12.76 -10.64 -5.19
C GLY A 78 13.17 -11.79 -4.26
N SER A 79 12.50 -12.01 -3.13
CA SER A 79 12.74 -13.22 -2.34
C SER A 79 11.95 -14.38 -2.94
N ALA A 80 12.59 -15.19 -3.80
CA ALA A 80 12.12 -16.53 -4.19
C ALA A 80 12.15 -17.53 -3.00
N ASN A 81 12.21 -17.03 -1.76
CA ASN A 81 12.20 -17.83 -0.56
C ASN A 81 10.74 -18.20 -0.20
N PRO A 82 10.47 -19.43 0.26
CA PRO A 82 9.15 -19.85 0.73
C PRO A 82 8.62 -18.96 1.87
N SER A 83 9.51 -18.27 2.58
CA SER A 83 9.14 -17.24 3.57
C SER A 83 8.36 -16.08 2.95
N GLY A 84 8.62 -15.64 1.72
CA GLY A 84 7.94 -14.49 1.11
C GLY A 84 6.44 -14.73 0.91
N TRP A 85 6.07 -15.91 0.41
CA TRP A 85 4.67 -16.32 0.27
C TRP A 85 3.97 -16.46 1.63
N LEU A 86 4.65 -17.07 2.61
CA LEU A 86 4.14 -17.18 3.99
C LEU A 86 3.93 -15.80 4.63
N ARG A 87 4.86 -14.85 4.40
CA ARG A 87 4.74 -13.48 4.89
C ARG A 87 3.53 -12.78 4.28
N ARG A 88 3.35 -12.82 2.96
CA ARG A 88 2.16 -12.24 2.27
C ARG A 88 0.84 -12.79 2.82
N THR A 89 0.82 -14.07 3.18
CA THR A 89 -0.40 -14.75 3.66
C THR A 89 -0.67 -14.48 5.14
N CYS A 90 0.37 -14.53 5.99
CA CYS A 90 0.21 -14.45 7.44
C CYS A 90 0.31 -13.03 8.01
N TYR A 91 1.07 -12.13 7.37
CA TYR A 91 1.28 -10.77 7.86
C TYR A 91 -0.01 -9.95 7.94
N PRO A 92 -0.94 -10.00 6.96
CA PRO A 92 -2.18 -9.26 7.07
C PRO A 92 -2.92 -9.58 8.37
N PHE A 93 -3.02 -10.88 8.71
CA PHE A 93 -3.65 -11.33 9.93
C PHE A 93 -2.93 -10.83 11.19
N LEU A 94 -1.61 -10.97 11.26
CA LEU A 94 -0.82 -10.52 12.40
C LEU A 94 -0.89 -9.00 12.62
N ILE A 95 -0.94 -8.23 11.53
CA ILE A 95 -1.06 -6.78 11.52
C ILE A 95 -2.44 -6.37 12.06
N THR A 96 -3.52 -7.00 11.58
CA THR A 96 -4.89 -6.72 12.06
C THR A 96 -5.10 -7.02 13.54
N LEU A 97 -4.33 -7.96 14.12
CA LEU A 97 -4.42 -8.27 15.55
C LEU A 97 -3.70 -7.26 16.45
N LYS A 98 -2.75 -6.50 15.91
CA LYS A 98 -1.88 -5.60 16.69
C LYS A 98 -2.18 -4.11 16.50
N TYR A 99 -2.77 -3.72 15.38
CA TYR A 99 -2.95 -2.31 15.01
C TYR A 99 -4.38 -1.99 14.64
N GLU A 100 -4.82 -0.82 15.09
CA GLU A 100 -6.08 -0.21 14.69
C GLU A 100 -5.97 0.37 13.27
N LYS A 101 -7.13 0.55 12.62
CA LYS A 101 -7.23 0.96 11.22
C LYS A 101 -6.48 2.28 10.95
N GLU A 102 -6.61 3.22 11.86
CA GLU A 102 -6.04 4.57 11.80
C GLU A 102 -4.50 4.50 11.83
N SER A 103 -3.95 3.64 12.68
CA SER A 103 -2.50 3.41 12.78
C SER A 103 -1.94 2.78 11.51
N LEU A 104 -2.68 1.83 10.93
CA LEU A 104 -2.30 1.20 9.65
C LEU A 104 -2.35 2.18 8.50
N LEU A 105 -3.34 3.06 8.48
CA LEU A 105 -3.48 4.08 7.45
C LEU A 105 -2.32 5.07 7.52
N ALA A 106 -1.99 5.56 8.72
CA ALA A 106 -0.84 6.43 8.94
C ALA A 106 0.46 5.75 8.52
N LEU A 107 0.66 4.49 8.90
CA LEU A 107 1.85 3.71 8.53
C LEU A 107 1.96 3.56 7.00
N PHE A 108 0.86 3.21 6.34
CA PHE A 108 0.80 3.07 4.89
C PHE A 108 1.21 4.36 4.20
N PHE A 109 0.58 5.48 4.52
CA PHE A 109 0.91 6.74 3.86
C PHE A 109 2.30 7.26 4.19
N ASN A 110 2.86 6.95 5.36
CA ASN A 110 4.19 7.41 5.73
C ASN A 110 5.33 6.60 5.10
N GLN A 111 5.13 5.31 4.86
CA GLN A 111 6.23 4.41 4.52
C GLN A 111 6.12 3.78 3.15
N THR A 112 5.03 4.03 2.42
CA THR A 112 4.91 3.49 1.07
C THR A 112 5.98 4.10 0.17
N PRO A 113 6.80 3.26 -0.50
CA PRO A 113 7.72 3.73 -1.52
C PRO A 113 6.97 4.09 -2.79
N PHE A 114 7.25 5.27 -3.31
CA PHE A 114 6.75 5.74 -4.59
C PHE A 114 7.89 5.60 -5.62
N PRO A 115 7.69 4.78 -6.66
CA PRO A 115 8.69 4.64 -7.72
C PRO A 115 8.91 5.99 -8.41
N PHE A 116 10.13 6.26 -8.87
CA PHE A 116 10.43 7.44 -9.68
C PHE A 116 11.42 7.07 -10.78
N PRO A 117 11.16 7.40 -12.06
CA PRO A 117 12.11 7.09 -13.12
C PRO A 117 13.46 7.78 -12.89
N ARG A 118 14.57 7.05 -13.04
CA ARG A 118 15.95 7.56 -12.97
C ARG A 118 16.38 8.13 -11.60
N ARG A 119 15.62 7.89 -10.52
CA ARG A 119 15.97 8.32 -9.15
C ARG A 119 15.60 7.23 -8.13
N SER A 120 16.10 7.39 -6.90
CA SER A 120 15.65 6.58 -5.77
C SER A 120 14.16 6.82 -5.49
N PRO A 121 13.42 5.78 -5.06
CA PRO A 121 12.01 5.93 -4.72
C PRO A 121 11.85 6.94 -3.57
N VAL A 122 10.76 7.71 -3.64
CA VAL A 122 10.39 8.66 -2.59
C VAL A 122 9.59 7.90 -1.53
N LEU A 123 9.93 8.07 -0.26
CA LEU A 123 9.22 7.38 0.82
C LEU A 123 8.15 8.31 1.38
N GLY A 124 6.91 7.83 1.41
CA GLY A 124 5.80 8.55 2.02
C GLY A 124 5.02 9.45 1.07
N PHE A 125 3.75 9.65 1.42
CA PHE A 125 2.74 10.30 0.57
C PHE A 125 2.94 11.81 0.48
N GLU A 126 3.36 12.47 1.56
CA GLU A 126 3.64 13.91 1.55
C GLU A 126 4.80 14.25 0.61
N ASP A 127 5.91 13.53 0.74
CA ASP A 127 7.07 13.72 -0.12
C ASP A 127 6.75 13.37 -1.56
N ALA A 128 5.94 12.34 -1.80
CA ALA A 128 5.48 11.97 -3.14
C ALA A 128 4.56 13.04 -3.75
N ALA A 129 3.62 13.63 -2.99
CA ALA A 129 2.77 14.71 -3.45
C ALA A 129 3.60 15.92 -3.93
N ARG A 130 4.63 16.28 -3.17
CA ARG A 130 5.57 17.35 -3.53
C ARG A 130 6.44 16.97 -4.73
N ALA A 131 6.92 15.74 -4.79
CA ALA A 131 7.77 15.28 -5.88
C ALA A 131 7.03 15.19 -7.22
N TYR A 132 5.78 14.70 -7.23
CA TYR A 132 4.99 14.51 -8.44
C TYR A 132 4.23 15.77 -8.86
N PHE A 133 3.57 16.45 -7.92
CA PHE A 133 2.64 17.54 -8.21
C PHE A 133 3.10 18.90 -7.65
N GLY A 134 4.15 18.93 -6.83
CA GLY A 134 4.74 20.20 -6.33
C GLY A 134 3.88 20.88 -5.27
N VAL A 135 2.85 20.19 -4.79
CA VAL A 135 1.91 20.69 -3.80
C VAL A 135 1.93 19.79 -2.57
N PRO A 136 1.63 20.34 -1.38
CA PRO A 136 1.38 19.53 -0.20
C PRO A 136 0.12 18.65 -0.39
N PRO A 137 0.00 17.54 0.36
CA PRO A 137 -1.04 16.53 0.16
C PRO A 137 -2.47 17.08 0.35
N ASP A 138 -2.66 18.06 1.24
CA ASP A 138 -3.93 18.75 1.47
C ASP A 138 -4.42 19.58 0.27
N ARG A 139 -3.53 19.91 -0.66
CA ARG A 139 -3.83 20.67 -1.88
C ARG A 139 -3.98 19.81 -3.14
N LEU A 140 -3.82 18.49 -3.02
CA LEU A 140 -4.03 17.60 -4.14
C LEU A 140 -5.49 17.60 -4.56
N THR A 141 -5.72 17.60 -5.87
CA THR A 141 -7.03 17.35 -6.43
C THR A 141 -7.45 15.89 -6.20
N ALA A 142 -8.76 15.61 -6.32
CA ALA A 142 -9.23 14.24 -6.09
C ALA A 142 -8.62 13.25 -7.10
N GLY A 143 -8.41 13.68 -8.34
CA GLY A 143 -7.76 12.90 -9.39
C GLY A 143 -6.28 12.63 -9.11
N GLU A 144 -5.52 13.63 -8.68
CA GLU A 144 -4.10 13.46 -8.36
C GLU A 144 -3.91 12.57 -7.12
N ALA A 145 -4.74 12.76 -6.10
CA ALA A 145 -4.71 11.98 -4.88
C ALA A 145 -4.98 10.49 -5.14
N ILE A 146 -6.02 10.16 -5.92
CA ILE A 146 -6.36 8.76 -6.21
C ILE A 146 -5.34 8.10 -7.13
N LEU A 147 -4.77 8.85 -8.07
CA LEU A 147 -3.71 8.37 -8.94
C LEU A 147 -2.46 8.02 -8.13
N LEU A 148 -2.04 8.93 -7.24
CA LEU A 148 -0.89 8.70 -6.36
C LEU A 148 -1.14 7.50 -5.43
N PHE A 149 -2.34 7.38 -4.87
CA PHE A 149 -2.74 6.21 -4.09
C PHE A 149 -2.65 4.90 -4.89
N GLN A 150 -2.99 4.90 -6.17
CA GLN A 150 -2.87 3.69 -7.00
C GLN A 150 -1.43 3.32 -7.35
N ILE A 151 -0.56 4.30 -7.57
CA ILE A 151 0.88 4.08 -7.72
C ILE A 151 1.46 3.44 -6.44
N ALA A 152 0.99 3.89 -5.27
CA ALA A 152 1.36 3.34 -3.98
C ALA A 152 0.94 1.85 -3.84
N ARG A 153 -0.26 1.51 -4.33
CA ARG A 153 -0.80 0.14 -4.26
C ARG A 153 -0.20 -0.81 -5.28
N PHE A 154 0.09 -0.31 -6.48
CA PHE A 154 0.53 -1.10 -7.60
C PHE A 154 1.79 -0.45 -8.19
N PRO A 155 2.99 -0.98 -7.87
CA PRO A 155 4.24 -0.39 -8.37
C PRO A 155 4.37 -0.49 -9.90
N ASP A 156 3.66 -1.42 -10.53
CA ASP A 156 3.59 -1.59 -11.99
C ASP A 156 2.55 -0.67 -12.66
N ALA A 157 1.87 0.20 -11.88
CA ALA A 157 0.95 1.18 -12.45
C ALA A 157 1.67 2.16 -13.38
N PRO A 158 0.99 2.68 -14.42
CA PRO A 158 1.53 3.73 -15.26
C PRO A 158 1.93 4.93 -14.40
N LEU A 159 3.18 5.38 -14.56
CA LEU A 159 3.71 6.52 -13.82
C LEU A 159 3.55 7.79 -14.67
N PRO A 160 3.02 8.89 -14.12
CA PRO A 160 2.78 10.12 -14.88
C PRO A 160 4.02 10.68 -15.59
N VAL A 161 5.20 10.43 -15.02
CA VAL A 161 6.49 10.91 -15.53
C VAL A 161 6.96 10.12 -16.76
N SER A 162 6.59 8.85 -16.89
CA SER A 162 7.01 7.96 -17.98
C SER A 162 5.91 7.62 -18.97
N ASP A 163 4.65 7.56 -18.50
CA ASP A 163 3.45 7.24 -19.27
C ASP A 163 2.30 8.20 -18.87
N PRO A 164 2.31 9.45 -19.37
CA PRO A 164 1.31 10.44 -19.02
C PRO A 164 -0.08 10.10 -19.58
N GLU A 165 -0.15 9.50 -20.77
CA GLU A 165 -1.42 9.10 -21.40
C GLU A 165 -2.08 7.96 -20.62
N GLY A 166 -1.35 6.88 -20.32
CA GLY A 166 -1.85 5.78 -19.51
C GLY A 166 -2.21 6.20 -18.08
N SER A 167 -1.47 7.15 -17.50
CA SER A 167 -1.80 7.73 -16.19
C SER A 167 -3.08 8.55 -16.23
N LEU A 168 -3.33 9.29 -17.31
CA LEU A 168 -4.56 10.06 -17.51
C LEU A 168 -5.78 9.14 -17.67
N GLU A 169 -5.65 8.09 -18.47
CA GLU A 169 -6.69 7.07 -18.64
C GLU A 169 -6.98 6.34 -17.32
N LEU A 170 -5.92 5.94 -16.59
CA LEU A 170 -6.04 5.32 -15.28
C LEU A 170 -6.78 6.24 -14.31
N ARG A 171 -6.37 7.51 -14.20
CA ARG A 171 -7.03 8.49 -13.34
C ARG A 171 -8.53 8.61 -13.66
N ASN A 172 -8.89 8.72 -14.94
CA ASN A 172 -10.29 8.85 -15.34
C ASN A 172 -11.11 7.58 -15.02
N ARG A 173 -10.51 6.40 -15.18
CA ARG A 173 -11.12 5.13 -14.75
C ARG A 173 -11.35 5.09 -13.25
N LEU A 174 -10.36 5.50 -12.46
CA LEU A 174 -10.48 5.55 -11.00
C LEU A 174 -11.54 6.55 -10.54
N LEU A 175 -11.64 7.71 -11.19
CA LEU A 175 -12.69 8.69 -10.91
C LEU A 175 -14.08 8.10 -11.19
N LEU A 176 -14.23 7.30 -12.24
CA LEU A 176 -15.46 6.58 -12.54
C LEU A 176 -15.78 5.54 -11.46
N ASP A 177 -14.78 4.79 -11.00
CA ASP A 177 -14.94 3.82 -9.89
C ASP A 177 -15.39 4.53 -8.60
N LEU A 178 -14.75 5.65 -8.25
CA LEU A 178 -15.14 6.47 -7.10
C LEU A 178 -16.58 7.02 -7.21
N LEU A 179 -17.04 7.31 -8.43
CA LEU A 179 -18.41 7.75 -8.67
C LEU A 179 -19.40 6.59 -8.46
N ASN A 180 -19.08 5.40 -8.99
CA ASN A 180 -19.89 4.20 -8.85
C ASN A 180 -20.02 3.78 -7.37
N ASP A 181 -18.93 3.93 -6.61
CA ASP A 181 -18.87 3.67 -5.17
C ASP A 181 -19.49 4.80 -4.33
N LYS A 182 -20.01 5.86 -4.97
CA LYS A 182 -20.63 7.05 -4.33
C LYS A 182 -19.69 7.81 -3.40
N LEU A 183 -18.38 7.70 -3.60
CA LEU A 183 -17.36 8.41 -2.83
C LEU A 183 -17.17 9.86 -3.33
N ILE A 184 -17.53 10.12 -4.59
CA ILE A 184 -17.58 11.47 -5.19
C ILE A 184 -18.94 11.74 -5.85
N THR A 185 -19.28 13.01 -6.02
CA THR A 185 -20.52 13.41 -6.70
C THR A 185 -20.36 13.43 -8.23
N PRO A 186 -21.45 13.34 -9.02
CA PRO A 186 -21.38 13.48 -10.47
C PRO A 186 -20.82 14.83 -10.95
N ALA A 187 -20.94 15.89 -10.14
CA ALA A 187 -20.36 17.20 -10.42
C ALA A 187 -18.84 17.20 -10.19
N GLN A 188 -18.38 16.56 -9.10
CA GLN A 188 -16.96 16.35 -8.82
C GLN A 188 -16.31 15.51 -9.91
N HIS A 189 -16.92 14.37 -10.28
CA HIS A 189 -16.43 13.53 -11.37
C HIS A 189 -16.24 14.33 -12.67
N ARG A 190 -17.26 15.08 -13.11
CA ARG A 190 -17.16 15.90 -14.32
C ARG A 190 -16.05 16.95 -14.25
N THR A 191 -15.90 17.59 -13.09
CA THR A 191 -14.88 18.63 -12.89
C THR A 191 -13.47 18.03 -12.92
N GLU A 192 -13.26 16.91 -12.21
CA GLU A 192 -11.94 16.27 -12.08
C GLU A 192 -11.52 15.57 -13.38
N SER A 193 -12.45 14.92 -14.08
CA SER A 193 -12.16 14.26 -15.36
C SER A 193 -11.81 15.27 -16.47
N ALA A 194 -12.30 16.50 -16.38
CA ALA A 194 -11.97 17.58 -17.31
C ALA A 194 -10.61 18.25 -17.00
N ARG A 195 -10.03 18.01 -15.81
CA ARG A 195 -8.75 18.64 -15.45
C ARG A 195 -7.58 18.00 -16.21
N PRO A 196 -6.63 18.81 -16.71
CA PRO A 196 -5.37 18.28 -17.21
C PRO A 196 -4.56 17.68 -16.05
N LEU A 197 -3.76 16.66 -16.33
CA LEU A 197 -2.79 16.11 -15.38
C LEU A 197 -1.50 16.94 -15.48
N ILE A 198 -1.21 17.75 -14.46
CA ILE A 198 -0.03 18.65 -14.44
C ILE A 198 0.97 18.12 -13.42
N LEU A 199 2.24 17.97 -13.82
CA LEU A 199 3.31 17.51 -12.93
C LEU A 199 4.23 18.66 -12.54
N SER A 200 4.80 18.57 -11.34
CA SER A 200 5.78 19.53 -10.84
C SER A 200 7.14 19.28 -11.47
N GLY A 201 7.67 20.31 -12.11
CA GLY A 201 8.86 20.20 -12.94
C GLY A 201 8.49 19.65 -14.30
N SER A 202 8.42 20.56 -15.28
CA SER A 202 8.42 20.24 -16.69
C SER A 202 9.57 19.28 -17.02
N HIS A 203 9.32 17.96 -17.02
CA HIS A 203 9.74 17.20 -18.18
C HIS A 203 8.64 17.46 -19.20
N PRO A 204 8.85 18.34 -20.20
CA PRO A 204 7.93 18.35 -21.32
C PRO A 204 7.92 16.91 -21.83
N ALA A 205 6.74 16.29 -21.87
CA ALA A 205 6.54 15.19 -22.79
C ALA A 205 6.99 15.75 -24.13
N VAL A 206 8.16 15.33 -24.61
CA VAL A 206 8.59 15.62 -25.97
C VAL A 206 7.85 14.60 -26.81
N TRP A 207 6.94 15.12 -27.64
CA TRP A 207 6.10 14.40 -28.58
C TRP A 207 7.00 13.78 -29.66
#